data_AF-A0A2E0ZBW2-F1
#
_entry.id   AF-A0A2E0ZBW2-F1
#
_cell.length_a   1.000
_cell.length_b   1.000
_cell.length_c   1.000
_cell.angle_alpha   90.00
_cell.angle_beta   90.00
_cell.angle_gamma   90.00
#
_symmetry.space_group_name_H-M   'P 1'
#
loop_
_entity.id
_entity.type
_entity.pdbx_description
1 polymer ?
#
loop_
_entity_poly.entity_id
_entity_poly.type
_entity_poly.pdbx_seq_one_letter_code
_entity_poly.pdbx_strand_id
1 'polypeptide(L)'
;TDPPYFDSVQYSDLAAFFRVWLRHLLPDAADWEYDTRESAVDPHQLDSESRYTELMTGIFAECRRVLKEENGRFIFTFHHWNPKGWAALTVALQKAGFALVNRYVVHSENPISVHISGMKALLHDAILLFAPAERVDVVWQRPSHINQSDSEQFCYDCGTFLGWMLQEGVAETAVLPLWQEALNDA
;
A
#
# COMPACT_ATOMS: atom_id res chain seq x y z
N THR A 1 -0.45 3.31 -9.54
CA THR A 1 0.11 1.95 -9.49
C THR A 1 -0.73 1.13 -8.55
N ASP A 2 -0.68 -0.19 -8.63
CA ASP A 2 -1.35 -1.09 -7.70
C ASP A 2 -0.23 -1.81 -6.93
N PRO A 3 0.16 -1.33 -5.73
CA PRO A 3 1.30 -1.88 -5.01
C PRO A 3 1.02 -3.33 -4.62
N PRO A 4 2.05 -4.19 -4.55
CA PRO A 4 1.85 -5.61 -4.30
C PRO A 4 1.10 -5.82 -2.98
N TYR A 5 -0.14 -6.32 -3.03
CA TYR A 5 -0.95 -6.58 -1.84
C TYR A 5 -0.38 -7.75 -1.06
N PHE A 6 -0.27 -7.52 0.25
CA PHE A 6 0.13 -8.44 1.31
C PHE A 6 -0.26 -9.91 1.08
N ASP A 7 -1.54 -10.21 0.79
CA ASP A 7 -2.06 -11.58 0.70
C ASP A 7 -2.97 -11.86 -0.53
N SER A 8 -3.21 -10.88 -1.41
CA SER A 8 -4.41 -10.90 -2.25
C SER A 8 -4.22 -11.39 -3.68
N VAL A 9 -2.98 -11.49 -4.19
CA VAL A 9 -2.72 -12.00 -5.55
C VAL A 9 -1.34 -12.66 -5.60
N GLN A 10 -1.25 -13.82 -6.26
CA GLN A 10 0.01 -14.49 -6.60
C GLN A 10 0.80 -13.69 -7.66
N TYR A 11 1.15 -12.43 -7.37
CA TYR A 11 1.92 -11.57 -8.28
C TYR A 11 3.26 -12.20 -8.64
N SER A 12 3.86 -12.96 -7.73
CA SER A 12 5.07 -13.75 -7.97
C SER A 12 4.87 -14.77 -9.09
N ASP A 13 3.80 -15.57 -9.02
CA ASP A 13 3.52 -16.60 -10.03
C ASP A 13 3.12 -15.98 -11.37
N LEU A 14 2.30 -14.92 -11.36
CA LEU A 14 1.92 -14.22 -12.58
C LEU A 14 3.12 -13.52 -13.24
N ALA A 15 3.99 -12.88 -12.45
CA ALA A 15 5.22 -12.28 -12.97
C ALA A 15 6.16 -13.34 -13.53
N ALA A 16 6.30 -14.50 -12.88
CA ALA A 16 7.09 -15.61 -13.39
C ALA A 16 6.60 -16.07 -14.77
N PHE A 17 5.28 -16.16 -14.98
CA PHE A 17 4.71 -16.51 -16.28
C PHE A 17 5.12 -15.53 -17.40
N PHE A 18 5.00 -14.21 -17.18
CA PHE A 18 5.34 -13.22 -18.20
C PHE A 18 6.85 -13.08 -18.42
N ARG A 19 7.69 -13.28 -17.39
CA ARG A 19 9.15 -13.17 -17.49
C ARG A 19 9.76 -14.14 -18.48
N VAL A 20 9.19 -15.34 -18.65
CA VAL A 20 9.66 -16.31 -19.66
C VAL A 20 9.65 -15.71 -21.07
N TRP A 21 8.57 -15.00 -21.41
CA TRP A 21 8.42 -14.35 -22.71
C TRP A 21 9.24 -13.07 -22.83
N LEU A 22 9.27 -12.26 -21.77
CA LEU A 22 10.02 -11.01 -21.76
C LEU A 22 11.53 -11.24 -21.89
N ARG A 23 12.09 -12.27 -21.26
CA ARG A 23 13.50 -12.68 -21.44
C ARG A 23 13.83 -12.98 -22.89
N HIS A 24 12.90 -13.60 -23.63
CA HIS A 24 13.13 -13.93 -25.03
C HIS A 24 13.00 -12.72 -25.95
N LEU A 25 12.02 -11.86 -25.70
CA LEU A 25 11.73 -10.69 -26.55
C LEU A 25 12.65 -9.50 -26.28
N LEU A 26 13.15 -9.35 -25.05
CA LEU A 26 13.93 -8.20 -24.59
C LEU A 26 15.17 -8.65 -23.79
N PRO A 27 16.08 -9.46 -24.39
CA PRO A 27 17.17 -10.11 -23.66
C PRO A 27 18.11 -9.14 -22.92
N ASP A 28 18.26 -7.91 -23.42
CA ASP A 28 19.19 -6.91 -22.86
C ASP A 28 18.50 -5.84 -21.98
N ALA A 29 17.18 -5.92 -21.79
CA ALA A 29 16.41 -4.85 -21.12
C ALA A 29 16.43 -4.93 -19.58
N ALA A 30 16.81 -6.06 -19.00
CA ALA A 30 16.88 -6.27 -17.57
C ALA A 30 17.82 -7.44 -17.24
N ASP A 31 18.16 -7.58 -15.95
CA ASP A 31 18.73 -8.82 -15.46
C ASP A 31 17.62 -9.88 -15.35
N TRP A 32 17.71 -10.89 -16.21
CA TRP A 32 16.74 -11.98 -16.27
C TRP A 32 17.10 -13.17 -15.36
N GLU A 33 18.28 -13.17 -14.72
CA GLU A 33 18.70 -14.22 -13.78
C GLU A 33 18.32 -13.92 -12.32
N TYR A 34 17.38 -12.99 -12.12
CA TYR A 34 16.84 -12.65 -10.81
C TYR A 34 16.14 -13.84 -10.12
N ASP A 35 16.48 -14.08 -8.85
CA ASP A 35 15.89 -15.14 -8.04
C ASP A 35 14.44 -14.80 -7.65
N THR A 36 13.48 -15.58 -8.16
CA THR A 36 12.06 -15.39 -7.83
C THR A 36 11.74 -15.59 -6.35
N ARG A 37 12.63 -16.25 -5.60
CA ARG A 37 12.53 -16.39 -4.13
C ARG A 37 12.82 -15.10 -3.39
N GLU A 38 13.28 -14.03 -4.06
CA GLU A 38 13.38 -12.66 -3.52
C GLU A 38 12.16 -11.80 -3.85
N SER A 39 11.14 -12.37 -4.50
CA SER A 39 9.86 -11.67 -4.75
C SER A 39 9.12 -11.37 -3.44
N ALA A 40 8.25 -10.37 -3.47
CA ALA A 40 7.52 -9.80 -2.33
C ALA A 40 6.56 -10.75 -1.59
N VAL A 41 6.43 -12.00 -2.05
CA VAL A 41 5.42 -12.92 -1.57
C VAL A 41 5.99 -14.35 -1.53
N ASP A 42 6.68 -14.69 -0.44
CA ASP A 42 6.87 -16.09 -0.03
C ASP A 42 6.05 -16.35 1.25
N PRO A 43 4.88 -17.00 1.15
CA PRO A 43 4.02 -17.28 2.29
C PRO A 43 4.60 -18.32 3.28
N HIS A 44 5.78 -18.89 3.02
CA HIS A 44 6.38 -19.94 3.86
C HIS A 44 7.52 -19.48 4.79
N GLN A 45 7.86 -18.19 4.83
CA GLN A 45 8.89 -17.67 5.75
C GLN A 45 8.31 -17.11 7.05
N LEU A 46 8.93 -17.51 8.18
CA LEU A 46 8.61 -17.12 9.57
C LEU A 46 8.75 -15.61 9.87
N ASP A 47 9.22 -14.80 8.91
CA ASP A 47 9.43 -13.35 9.02
C ASP A 47 8.86 -12.57 7.81
N SER A 48 7.75 -13.05 7.26
CA SER A 48 7.13 -12.49 6.07
C SER A 48 6.74 -11.01 6.21
N GLU A 49 6.40 -10.55 7.42
CA GLU A 49 5.95 -9.18 7.69
C GLU A 49 7.08 -8.14 7.63
N SER A 50 8.25 -8.43 8.24
CA SER A 50 9.42 -7.54 8.15
C SER A 50 9.89 -7.45 6.71
N ARG A 51 10.00 -8.61 6.05
CA ARG A 51 10.42 -8.71 4.67
C ARG A 51 9.45 -8.02 3.69
N TYR A 52 8.14 -8.13 3.91
CA TYR A 52 7.14 -7.41 3.11
C TYR A 52 7.33 -5.89 3.24
N THR A 53 7.50 -5.40 4.47
CA THR A 53 7.71 -3.97 4.73
C THR A 53 9.01 -3.47 4.09
N GLU A 54 10.10 -4.24 4.18
CA GLU A 54 11.38 -3.95 3.55
C GLU A 54 11.28 -3.86 2.02
N LEU A 55 10.63 -4.85 1.39
CA LEU A 55 10.46 -4.88 -0.06
C LEU A 55 9.58 -3.73 -0.55
N MET A 56 8.47 -3.46 0.14
CA MET A 56 7.60 -2.31 -0.17
C MET A 56 8.35 -0.98 0.01
N THR A 57 9.19 -0.87 1.04
CA THR A 57 10.07 0.29 1.25
C THR A 57 11.02 0.48 0.07
N GLY A 58 11.67 -0.60 -0.40
CA GLY A 58 12.56 -0.57 -1.56
C GLY A 58 11.85 -0.11 -2.84
N ILE A 59 10.65 -0.64 -3.09
CA ILE A 59 9.82 -0.25 -4.25
C ILE A 59 9.48 1.25 -4.18
N PHE A 60 9.05 1.73 -3.02
CA PHE A 60 8.67 3.14 -2.86
C PHE A 60 9.89 4.07 -2.92
N ALA A 61 11.03 3.67 -2.37
CA ALA A 61 12.27 4.43 -2.50
C ALA A 61 12.70 4.56 -3.98
N GLU A 62 12.57 3.49 -4.76
CA GLU A 62 12.85 3.55 -6.20
C GLU A 62 11.85 4.44 -6.93
N CYS A 63 10.55 4.33 -6.58
CA CYS A 63 9.52 5.24 -7.09
C CYS A 63 9.84 6.70 -6.77
N ARG A 64 10.32 6.99 -5.55
CA ARG A 64 10.75 8.33 -5.11
C ARG A 64 11.94 8.84 -5.91
N ARG A 65 12.90 7.97 -6.23
CA ARG A 65 14.12 8.29 -7.00
C ARG A 65 13.80 8.68 -8.45
N VAL A 66 12.85 7.99 -9.09
CA VAL A 66 12.47 8.26 -10.49
C VAL A 66 11.38 9.33 -10.64
N LEU A 67 10.73 9.72 -9.54
CA LEU A 67 9.66 10.72 -9.57
C LEU A 67 10.23 12.10 -9.93
N LYS A 68 9.60 12.77 -10.91
CA LYS A 68 9.95 14.16 -11.23
C LYS A 68 9.74 15.05 -10.02
N GLU A 69 10.78 15.76 -9.59
CA GLU A 69 10.72 16.50 -8.33
C GLU A 69 9.64 17.60 -8.33
N GLU A 70 9.55 18.39 -9.40
CA GLU A 70 8.65 19.56 -9.48
C GLU A 70 7.16 19.18 -9.38
N ASN A 71 6.72 18.26 -10.23
CA ASN A 71 5.29 18.02 -10.47
C ASN A 71 4.91 16.54 -10.43
N GLY A 72 5.86 15.65 -10.12
CA GLY A 72 5.58 14.23 -10.02
C GLY A 72 4.63 13.93 -8.86
N ARG A 73 3.73 12.97 -9.07
CA ARG A 73 2.86 12.42 -8.04
C ARG A 73 2.97 10.92 -8.04
N PHE A 74 3.09 10.34 -6.85
CA PHE A 74 3.01 8.90 -6.66
C PHE A 74 1.59 8.57 -6.21
N ILE A 75 0.86 7.78 -7.01
CA ILE A 75 -0.57 7.58 -6.83
C ILE A 75 -0.87 6.10 -6.89
N PHE A 76 -1.62 5.58 -5.93
CA PHE A 76 -2.08 4.22 -5.94
C PHE A 76 -3.39 4.03 -5.17
N THR A 77 -4.09 2.96 -5.50
CA THR A 77 -5.23 2.45 -4.74
C THR A 77 -4.75 1.57 -3.60
N PHE A 78 -5.45 1.59 -2.47
CA PHE A 78 -5.20 0.68 -1.37
C PHE A 78 -6.48 0.51 -0.52
N HIS A 79 -6.77 -0.72 -0.12
CA HIS A 79 -7.72 -1.03 0.93
C HIS A 79 -7.27 -2.32 1.63
N HIS A 80 -7.51 -2.42 2.94
CA HIS A 80 -7.28 -3.66 3.67
C HIS A 80 -8.02 -3.62 5.02
N TRP A 81 -8.60 -4.73 5.47
CA TRP A 81 -9.22 -4.82 6.80
C TRP A 81 -8.19 -4.97 7.93
N ASN A 82 -7.10 -5.70 7.67
CA ASN A 82 -6.09 -5.96 8.69
C ASN A 82 -5.23 -4.71 8.94
N PRO A 83 -5.11 -4.21 10.19
CA PRO A 83 -4.25 -3.08 10.54
C PRO A 83 -2.79 -3.26 10.14
N LYS A 84 -2.29 -4.50 10.06
CA LYS A 84 -0.92 -4.79 9.64
C LYS A 84 -0.60 -4.28 8.23
N GLY A 85 -1.56 -4.35 7.30
CA GLY A 85 -1.37 -3.86 5.94
C GLY A 85 -1.16 -2.34 5.90
N TRP A 86 -1.99 -1.60 6.64
CA TRP A 86 -1.86 -0.15 6.78
C TRP A 86 -0.61 0.26 7.55
N ALA A 87 -0.21 -0.51 8.57
CA ALA A 87 1.03 -0.27 9.32
C ALA A 87 2.27 -0.43 8.43
N ALA A 88 2.37 -1.53 7.69
CA ALA A 88 3.45 -1.75 6.73
C ALA A 88 3.50 -0.63 5.68
N LEU A 89 2.34 -0.23 5.15
CA LEU A 89 2.21 0.87 4.19
C LEU A 89 2.74 2.19 4.77
N THR A 90 2.37 2.50 6.00
CA THR A 90 2.80 3.71 6.72
C THR A 90 4.32 3.74 6.86
N VAL A 91 4.92 2.65 7.36
CA VAL A 91 6.38 2.55 7.53
C VAL A 91 7.11 2.70 6.20
N ALA A 92 6.65 2.00 5.16
CA ALA A 92 7.30 2.06 3.84
C ALA A 92 7.26 3.47 3.23
N LEU A 93 6.14 4.18 3.35
CA LEU A 93 5.99 5.55 2.86
C LEU A 93 6.85 6.55 3.65
N GLN A 94 6.90 6.42 4.98
CA GLN A 94 7.77 7.25 5.83
C GLN A 94 9.25 7.06 5.45
N LYS A 95 9.71 5.81 5.36
CA LYS A 95 11.10 5.49 4.99
C LYS A 95 11.45 5.95 3.57
N ALA A 96 10.51 5.88 2.64
CA ALA A 96 10.68 6.36 1.28
C ALA A 96 10.58 7.90 1.14
N GLY A 97 10.26 8.64 2.21
CA GLY A 97 10.21 10.11 2.19
C GLY A 97 9.01 10.68 1.43
N PHE A 98 7.86 10.01 1.52
CA PHE A 98 6.59 10.51 0.96
C PHE A 98 5.69 11.11 2.04
N ALA A 99 4.95 12.16 1.66
CA ALA A 99 3.83 12.68 2.44
C ALA A 99 2.53 12.62 1.61
N LEU A 100 1.40 12.43 2.29
CA LEU A 100 0.09 12.37 1.66
C LEU A 100 -0.38 13.78 1.30
N VAL A 101 -0.63 13.99 0.01
CA VAL A 101 -1.18 15.24 -0.55
C VAL A 101 -2.70 15.21 -0.48
N ASN A 102 -3.32 14.08 -0.85
CA ASN A 102 -4.76 13.93 -0.80
C ASN A 102 -5.17 12.45 -0.78
N ARG A 103 -6.43 12.21 -0.43
CA ARG A 103 -7.10 10.91 -0.54
C ARG A 103 -8.46 11.09 -1.22
N TYR A 104 -8.81 10.16 -2.09
CA TYR A 104 -10.14 10.00 -2.63
C TYR A 104 -10.62 8.59 -2.34
N VAL A 105 -11.94 8.38 -2.42
CA VAL A 105 -12.52 7.05 -2.31
C VAL A 105 -13.36 6.79 -3.54
N VAL A 106 -13.24 5.60 -4.10
CA VAL A 106 -14.00 5.18 -5.29
C VAL A 106 -14.56 3.79 -5.07
N HIS A 107 -15.74 3.53 -5.62
CA HIS A 107 -16.31 2.19 -5.65
C HIS A 107 -15.52 1.32 -6.64
N SER A 108 -14.89 0.26 -6.15
CA SER A 108 -13.92 -0.57 -6.89
C SER A 108 -14.47 -1.95 -7.26
N GLU A 109 -15.50 -2.44 -6.58
CA GLU A 109 -16.07 -3.78 -6.82
C GLU A 109 -17.05 -3.83 -8.01
N ASN A 110 -17.01 -4.95 -8.74
CA ASN A 110 -17.89 -5.20 -9.88
C ASN A 110 -19.24 -5.79 -9.39
N PRO A 111 -20.40 -5.18 -9.68
CA PRO A 111 -21.71 -5.62 -9.18
C PRO A 111 -22.16 -7.03 -9.63
N ILE A 112 -21.39 -7.77 -10.44
CA ILE A 112 -21.75 -9.08 -11.01
C ILE A 112 -21.00 -10.27 -10.35
N SER A 113 -20.21 -10.05 -9.30
CA SER A 113 -19.49 -11.13 -8.60
C SER A 113 -20.43 -11.94 -7.68
N VAL A 114 -20.92 -13.07 -8.22
CA VAL A 114 -21.82 -14.03 -7.55
C VAL A 114 -21.22 -14.73 -6.30
N HIS A 115 -19.98 -14.39 -5.93
CA HIS A 115 -19.25 -14.93 -4.77
C HIS A 115 -19.28 -14.04 -3.50
N ILE A 116 -19.96 -12.89 -3.52
CA ILE A 116 -19.91 -11.88 -2.43
C ILE A 116 -21.14 -11.92 -1.49
N SER A 117 -22.05 -12.88 -1.67
CA SER A 117 -23.16 -13.06 -0.73
C SER A 117 -22.67 -13.58 0.62
N GLY A 118 -22.49 -12.68 1.58
CA GLY A 118 -22.21 -13.01 2.99
C GLY A 118 -20.81 -12.67 3.51
N MET A 119 -19.89 -12.17 2.68
CA MET A 119 -18.59 -11.65 3.14
C MET A 119 -18.65 -10.13 3.25
N LYS A 120 -18.10 -9.55 4.33
CA LYS A 120 -17.88 -8.10 4.47
C LYS A 120 -16.83 -7.64 3.44
N ALA A 121 -17.19 -7.61 2.16
CA ALA A 121 -16.32 -7.13 1.11
C ALA A 121 -16.13 -5.61 1.24
N LEU A 122 -14.89 -5.15 1.09
CA LEU A 122 -14.61 -3.72 0.92
C LEU A 122 -15.01 -3.37 -0.51
N LEU A 123 -16.12 -2.63 -0.66
CA LEU A 123 -16.65 -2.25 -1.97
C LEU A 123 -15.92 -1.04 -2.58
N HIS A 124 -15.06 -0.39 -1.79
CA HIS A 124 -14.39 0.84 -2.14
C HIS A 124 -12.88 0.73 -1.94
N ASP A 125 -12.14 1.51 -2.73
CA ASP A 125 -10.69 1.70 -2.61
C ASP A 125 -10.36 3.13 -2.21
N ALA A 126 -9.35 3.30 -1.36
CA ALA A 126 -8.73 4.60 -1.17
C ALA A 126 -7.73 4.86 -2.32
N ILE A 127 -7.94 5.94 -3.08
CA ILE A 127 -6.92 6.49 -3.98
C ILE A 127 -6.07 7.46 -3.19
N LEU A 128 -4.80 7.12 -2.99
CA LEU A 128 -3.86 7.88 -2.18
C LEU A 128 -2.87 8.62 -3.09
N LEU A 129 -2.77 9.94 -2.90
CA LEU A 129 -1.95 10.84 -3.70
C LEU A 129 -0.76 11.33 -2.88
N PHE A 130 0.46 11.00 -3.29
CA PHE A 130 1.68 11.35 -2.57
C PHE A 130 2.62 12.24 -3.39
N ALA A 131 3.45 12.98 -2.67
CA ALA A 131 4.58 13.74 -3.19
C ALA A 131 5.76 13.67 -2.20
N PRO A 132 6.98 14.07 -2.62
CA PRO A 132 8.10 14.25 -1.70
C PRO A 132 7.70 15.01 -0.44
N ALA A 133 8.04 14.48 0.74
CA ALA A 133 7.57 15.01 2.02
C ALA A 133 7.88 16.51 2.20
N GLU A 134 9.05 16.94 1.75
CA GLU A 134 9.49 18.33 1.80
C GLU A 134 8.70 19.30 0.91
N ARG A 135 7.79 18.80 0.07
CA ARG A 135 6.96 19.58 -0.87
C ARG A 135 5.47 19.57 -0.52
N VAL A 136 5.09 18.93 0.56
CA VAL A 136 3.68 18.81 0.97
C VAL A 136 3.41 19.76 2.14
N ASP A 137 2.54 20.74 1.91
CA ASP A 137 2.03 21.67 2.92
C ASP A 137 0.53 21.42 3.14
N VAL A 138 0.20 20.18 3.52
CA VAL A 138 -1.17 19.74 3.80
C VAL A 138 -1.24 19.33 5.26
N VAL A 139 -2.22 19.89 5.97
CA VAL A 139 -2.45 19.57 7.39
C VAL A 139 -3.52 18.50 7.50
N TRP A 140 -3.15 17.37 8.09
CA TRP A 140 -4.02 16.24 8.39
C TRP A 140 -4.45 16.26 9.85
N GLN A 141 -5.76 16.23 10.09
CA GLN A 141 -6.32 16.05 11.43
C GLN A 141 -6.48 14.56 11.73
N ARG A 142 -6.09 14.13 12.93
CA ARG A 142 -6.34 12.77 13.39
C ARG A 142 -7.87 12.53 13.45
N PRO A 143 -8.41 11.50 12.76
CA PRO A 143 -9.82 11.16 12.92
C PRO A 143 -10.09 10.68 14.35
N SER A 144 -11.27 10.99 14.88
CA SER A 144 -11.67 10.57 16.23
C SER A 144 -11.95 9.07 16.33
N HIS A 145 -12.35 8.45 15.21
CA HIS A 145 -12.67 7.03 15.08
C HIS A 145 -12.66 6.66 13.58
N ILE A 146 -12.40 5.39 13.24
CA ILE A 146 -12.46 4.87 11.87
C ILE A 146 -13.75 4.07 11.68
N ASN A 147 -14.62 4.51 10.77
CA ASN A 147 -15.87 3.80 10.48
C ASN A 147 -15.62 2.43 9.84
N GLN A 148 -15.98 1.33 10.52
CA GLN A 148 -15.81 -0.03 10.00
C GLN A 148 -17.11 -0.65 9.45
N SER A 149 -18.21 0.10 9.48
CA SER A 149 -19.55 -0.34 9.04
C SER A 149 -19.89 0.08 7.62
N ASP A 150 -19.26 1.13 7.11
CA ASP A 150 -19.43 1.66 5.77
C ASP A 150 -18.08 1.66 5.04
N SER A 151 -17.99 0.95 3.92
CA SER A 151 -16.71 0.76 3.22
C SER A 151 -16.14 2.02 2.60
N GLU A 152 -16.99 2.99 2.20
CA GLU A 152 -16.53 4.27 1.65
C GLU A 152 -15.87 5.09 2.77
N GLN A 153 -16.60 5.26 3.88
CA GLN A 153 -16.12 5.99 5.04
C GLN A 153 -14.91 5.31 5.69
N PHE A 154 -14.86 3.97 5.72
CA PHE A 154 -13.71 3.21 6.16
C PHE A 154 -12.44 3.61 5.41
N CYS A 155 -12.48 3.58 4.07
CA CYS A 155 -11.34 3.92 3.24
C CYS A 155 -10.95 5.40 3.41
N TYR A 156 -11.95 6.27 3.54
CA TYR A 156 -11.73 7.70 3.77
C TYR A 156 -11.02 7.94 5.11
N ASP A 157 -11.51 7.34 6.20
CA ASP A 157 -10.96 7.50 7.55
C ASP A 157 -9.55 6.91 7.65
N CYS A 158 -9.32 5.72 7.09
CA CYS A 158 -7.99 5.10 7.02
C CYS A 158 -6.99 6.00 6.25
N GLY A 159 -7.37 6.53 5.09
CA GLY A 159 -6.51 7.47 4.37
C GLY A 159 -6.24 8.76 5.17
N THR A 160 -7.20 9.22 5.99
CA THR A 160 -7.03 10.37 6.89
C THR A 160 -5.98 10.08 7.95
N PHE A 161 -6.13 8.92 8.60
CA PHE A 161 -5.27 8.50 9.68
C PHE A 161 -3.83 8.26 9.20
N LEU A 162 -3.68 7.64 8.02
CA LEU A 162 -2.40 7.54 7.32
C LEU A 162 -1.76 8.92 7.11
N GLY A 163 -2.50 9.87 6.54
CA GLY A 163 -1.99 11.23 6.30
C GLY A 163 -1.49 11.90 7.58
N TRP A 164 -2.25 11.77 8.67
CA TRP A 164 -1.84 12.28 9.99
C TRP A 164 -0.56 11.59 10.50
N MET A 165 -0.44 10.26 10.41
CA MET A 165 0.77 9.55 10.87
C MET A 165 2.02 9.91 10.07
N LEU A 166 1.89 10.11 8.76
CA LEU A 166 2.99 10.56 7.91
C LEU A 166 3.44 11.97 8.29
N GLN A 167 2.48 12.87 8.52
CA GLN A 167 2.77 14.25 8.94
C GLN A 167 3.48 14.31 10.30
N GLU A 168 2.99 13.57 11.29
CA GLU A 168 3.57 13.61 12.64
C GLU A 168 4.93 12.90 12.74
N GLY A 169 5.34 12.16 11.70
CA GLY A 169 6.58 11.39 11.73
C GLY A 169 6.59 10.36 12.85
N VAL A 170 5.44 9.69 13.07
CA VAL A 170 5.27 8.69 14.13
C VAL A 170 6.40 7.67 14.10
N ALA A 171 7.00 7.38 15.25
CA ALA A 171 8.07 6.40 15.36
C ALA A 171 7.61 5.02 14.88
N GLU A 172 8.46 4.33 14.12
CA GLU A 172 8.15 3.02 13.51
C GLU A 172 7.60 2.00 14.52
N THR A 173 8.15 1.97 15.74
CA THR A 173 7.70 1.08 16.83
C THR A 173 6.28 1.35 17.32
N ALA A 174 5.75 2.56 17.08
CA ALA A 174 4.40 2.97 17.48
C ALA A 174 3.36 2.83 16.35
N VAL A 175 3.79 2.65 15.09
CA VAL A 175 2.89 2.61 13.93
C VAL A 175 1.89 1.46 14.01
N LEU A 176 2.35 0.23 14.22
CA LEU A 176 1.45 -0.93 14.30
C LEU A 176 0.50 -0.85 15.52
N PRO A 177 0.95 -0.53 16.74
CA PRO A 177 0.06 -0.31 17.88
C PRO A 177 -1.04 0.72 17.62
N LEU A 178 -0.72 1.85 16.95
CA LEU A 178 -1.70 2.89 16.63
C LEU A 178 -2.75 2.42 15.61
N TRP A 179 -2.35 1.67 14.59
CA TRP A 179 -3.29 1.06 13.65
C TRP A 179 -4.17 0.00 14.32
N GLN A 180 -3.59 -0.80 15.21
CA GLN A 180 -4.33 -1.80 15.98
C GLN A 180 -5.35 -1.12 16.90
N GLU A 181 -4.98 -0.09 17.65
CA GLU A 181 -5.91 0.69 18.47
C GLU A 181 -7.05 1.27 17.62
N ALA A 182 -6.73 1.94 16.52
CA ALA A 182 -7.72 2.59 15.66
C ALA A 182 -8.69 1.62 14.97
N LEU A 183 -8.29 0.36 14.74
CA LEU A 183 -9.08 -0.66 14.03
C LEU A 183 -9.62 -1.78 14.93
N ASN A 184 -9.19 -1.90 16.18
CA ASN A 184 -9.70 -2.90 17.13
C ASN A 184 -10.72 -2.34 18.13
N ASP A 185 -10.88 -1.01 18.22
CA ASP A 185 -11.87 -0.35 19.11
C ASP A 185 -13.33 -0.41 18.59
N ALA A 186 -13.73 -1.48 17.90
CA ALA A 186 -15.10 -1.69 17.39
C ALA A 186 -15.87 -2.76 18.17
#